data_AF-A0A255S2U5-F1
#
_entry.id   AF-A0A255S2U5-F1
#
_cell.length_a   1.000
_cell.length_b   1.000
_cell.length_c   1.000
_cell.angle_alpha   90.00
_cell.angle_beta   90.00
_cell.angle_gamma   90.00
#
_symmetry.space_group_name_H-M   'P 1'
#
loop_
_entity.id
_entity.type
_entity.pdbx_description
1 polymer ?
#
loop_
_entity_poly.entity_id
_entity_poly.type
_entity_poly.pdbx_seq_one_letter_code
_entity_poly.pdbx_strand_id
1 'polypeptide(L)'
;MDKPQTPKSRKQKNKGGRPRSDEREKRKYSVKVYFDQGSYTKLLRRSKNRQCSLSSLVYELAVNGYVREAMSKEDAANLRSLSGMANNLNQLAHEAHVHHFSFVEKRVLELAGRIDEVLVRLGNS
;
A
#
# COMPACT_ATOMS: atom_id res chain seq x y z
N MET A 1 17.59 -48.81 -2.09
CA MET A 1 16.24 -48.38 -1.63
C MET A 1 15.66 -47.47 -2.71
N ASP A 2 15.05 -48.07 -3.72
CA ASP A 2 14.41 -47.38 -4.84
C ASP A 2 13.09 -46.76 -4.40
N LYS A 3 12.90 -45.46 -4.69
CA LYS A 3 11.61 -44.79 -4.51
C LYS A 3 10.66 -45.22 -5.63
N PRO A 4 9.40 -45.56 -5.34
CA PRO A 4 8.45 -45.97 -6.38
C PRO A 4 8.09 -44.80 -7.28
N GLN A 5 8.33 -44.96 -8.58
CA GLN A 5 7.86 -44.05 -9.63
C GLN A 5 6.33 -44.16 -9.73
N THR A 6 5.62 -43.07 -9.45
CA THR A 6 4.19 -42.95 -9.74
C THR A 6 3.96 -43.00 -11.26
N PRO A 7 2.96 -43.72 -11.75
CA PRO A 7 2.75 -43.88 -13.18
C PRO A 7 2.25 -42.55 -13.76
N LYS A 8 3.11 -41.86 -14.51
CA LYS A 8 2.69 -40.75 -15.37
C LYS A 8 1.72 -41.31 -16.40
N SER A 9 0.42 -41.06 -16.21
CA SER A 9 -0.60 -41.41 -17.19
C SER A 9 -0.24 -40.77 -18.53
N ARG A 10 0.21 -41.58 -19.50
CA ARG A 10 0.46 -41.14 -20.87
C ARG A 10 -0.89 -40.83 -21.52
N LYS A 11 -1.41 -39.61 -21.30
CA LYS A 11 -2.52 -39.11 -22.11
C LYS A 11 -2.01 -38.95 -23.54
N GLN A 12 -2.47 -39.81 -24.44
CA GLN A 12 -2.15 -39.78 -25.86
C GLN A 12 -2.30 -38.35 -26.40
N LYS A 13 -1.23 -37.80 -26.97
CA LYS A 13 -1.27 -36.54 -27.72
C LYS A 13 -1.91 -36.83 -29.07
N ASN A 14 -3.11 -36.29 -29.31
CA ASN A 14 -3.72 -36.36 -30.64
C ASN A 14 -2.82 -35.60 -31.64
N LYS A 15 -2.53 -36.23 -32.79
CA LYS A 15 -1.73 -35.63 -33.87
C LYS A 15 -2.56 -34.55 -34.55
N GLY A 16 -2.35 -33.28 -34.15
CA GLY A 16 -2.96 -32.10 -34.77
C GLY A 16 -3.90 -31.32 -33.84
N GLY A 17 -3.78 -29.99 -33.85
CA GLY A 17 -4.58 -29.02 -33.08
C GLY A 17 -3.76 -28.18 -32.08
N ARG A 18 -4.33 -27.06 -31.61
CA ARG A 18 -3.74 -26.25 -30.52
C ARG A 18 -3.64 -27.14 -29.26
N PRO A 19 -2.46 -27.23 -28.61
CA PRO A 19 -2.29 -27.99 -27.38
C PRO A 19 -3.37 -27.64 -26.36
N ARG A 20 -3.91 -28.67 -25.68
CA ARG A 20 -4.85 -28.46 -24.57
C ARG A 20 -4.11 -27.76 -23.43
N SER A 21 -4.59 -26.59 -23.01
CA SER A 21 -4.10 -25.91 -21.80
C SER A 21 -4.33 -26.77 -20.56
N ASP A 22 -3.42 -26.65 -19.59
CA ASP A 22 -3.55 -27.32 -18.28
C ASP A 22 -4.88 -26.92 -17.62
N GLU A 23 -5.49 -27.85 -16.89
CA GLU A 23 -6.67 -27.57 -16.07
C GLU A 23 -6.47 -26.41 -15.09
N ARG A 24 -5.23 -26.18 -14.64
CA ARG A 24 -4.86 -25.06 -13.75
C ARG A 24 -4.80 -23.70 -14.47
N GLU A 25 -4.53 -23.69 -15.77
CA GLU A 25 -4.45 -22.46 -16.58
C GLU A 25 -5.82 -22.01 -17.11
N LYS A 26 -6.83 -22.89 -17.04
CA LYS A 26 -8.20 -22.57 -17.48
C LYS A 26 -8.84 -21.58 -16.51
N ARG A 27 -9.27 -20.44 -17.05
CA ARG A 27 -10.08 -19.42 -16.33
C ARG A 27 -11.52 -19.93 -16.14
N LYS A 28 -11.75 -20.77 -15.13
CA LYS A 28 -13.05 -21.44 -14.87
C LYS A 28 -14.08 -20.53 -14.19
N TYR A 29 -13.63 -19.52 -13.46
CA TYR A 29 -14.49 -18.64 -12.67
C TYR A 29 -14.61 -17.27 -13.33
N SER A 30 -15.81 -16.71 -13.37
CA SER A 30 -16.10 -15.40 -13.95
C SER A 30 -16.67 -14.45 -12.89
N VAL A 31 -16.25 -13.19 -12.94
CA VAL A 31 -16.82 -12.09 -12.16
C VAL A 31 -17.45 -11.12 -13.16
N LYS A 32 -18.76 -10.89 -13.07
CA LYS A 32 -19.46 -9.89 -13.89
C LYS A 32 -19.45 -8.55 -13.17
N VAL A 33 -19.13 -7.49 -13.90
CA VAL A 33 -19.13 -6.11 -13.40
C VAL A 33 -19.79 -5.22 -14.46
N TYR A 34 -20.66 -4.31 -14.02
CA TYR A 34 -21.27 -3.30 -14.88
C TYR A 34 -20.55 -1.96 -14.64
N PHE A 35 -20.23 -1.25 -15.72
CA PHE A 35 -19.57 0.05 -15.67
C PHE A 35 -20.54 1.13 -16.15
N ASP A 36 -20.47 2.30 -15.53
CA ASP A 36 -21.08 3.51 -16.11
C ASP A 36 -20.36 3.90 -17.42
N GLN A 37 -20.99 4.79 -18.19
CA GLN A 37 -20.46 5.25 -19.48
C GLN A 37 -19.06 5.86 -19.38
N GLY A 38 -18.78 6.64 -18.34
CA GLY A 38 -17.50 7.30 -18.14
C GLY A 38 -16.39 6.32 -17.79
N SER A 39 -16.66 5.40 -16.87
CA SER A 39 -15.76 4.33 -16.46
C SER A 39 -15.45 3.39 -17.62
N TYR A 40 -16.47 3.01 -18.40
CA TYR A 40 -16.30 2.19 -19.60
C TYR A 40 -15.44 2.89 -20.66
N THR A 41 -15.69 4.17 -20.92
CA THR A 41 -14.90 4.97 -21.88
C THR A 41 -13.43 5.09 -21.45
N LYS A 42 -13.16 5.24 -20.14
CA LYS A 42 -11.79 5.24 -19.60
C LYS A 42 -11.09 3.91 -19.84
N LEU A 43 -11.77 2.78 -19.64
CA LEU A 43 -11.22 1.45 -19.90
C LEU A 43 -10.95 1.25 -21.39
N LEU A 44 -11.86 1.67 -22.27
CA LEU A 44 -11.66 1.62 -23.72
C LEU A 44 -10.41 2.41 -24.15
N ARG A 45 -10.23 3.63 -23.63
CA ARG A 45 -9.05 4.45 -23.92
C ARG A 45 -7.76 3.74 -23.47
N ARG A 46 -7.74 3.18 -22.26
CA ARG A 46 -6.58 2.44 -21.75
C ARG A 46 -6.26 1.18 -22.57
N SER A 47 -7.30 0.44 -22.98
CA SER A 47 -7.18 -0.75 -23.81
C SER A 47 -6.57 -0.40 -25.18
N LYS A 48 -7.04 0.67 -25.83
CA LYS A 48 -6.47 1.19 -27.08
C LYS A 48 -5.00 1.58 -26.92
N ASN A 49 -4.67 2.34 -25.87
CA ASN A 49 -3.30 2.80 -25.63
C ASN A 49 -2.32 1.64 -25.40
N ARG A 50 -2.77 0.55 -24.75
CA ARG A 50 -1.96 -0.65 -24.51
C ARG A 50 -2.06 -1.70 -25.61
N GLN A 51 -2.86 -1.45 -26.66
CA GLN A 51 -3.10 -2.39 -27.76
C GLN A 51 -3.50 -3.80 -27.29
N CYS A 52 -4.30 -3.89 -26.22
CA CYS A 52 -4.77 -5.14 -25.65
C CYS A 52 -6.30 -5.17 -25.58
N SER A 53 -6.90 -6.36 -25.51
CA SER A 53 -8.35 -6.47 -25.36
C SER A 53 -8.81 -5.91 -24.01
N LEU A 54 -10.05 -5.40 -23.96
CA LEU A 54 -10.64 -4.88 -22.72
C LEU A 54 -10.65 -5.93 -21.61
N SER A 55 -10.95 -7.19 -21.95
CA SER A 55 -10.92 -8.32 -21.02
C SER A 55 -9.53 -8.61 -20.47
N SER A 56 -8.48 -8.48 -21.29
CA SER A 56 -7.09 -8.67 -20.85
C SER A 56 -6.65 -7.55 -19.93
N LEU A 57 -6.99 -6.29 -20.27
CA LEU A 57 -6.72 -5.14 -19.43
C LEU A 57 -7.40 -5.27 -18.06
N VAL A 58 -8.70 -5.59 -18.04
CA VAL A 58 -9.46 -5.74 -16.79
C VAL A 58 -8.91 -6.90 -15.96
N TYR A 59 -8.55 -8.01 -16.59
CA TYR A 59 -7.91 -9.13 -15.90
C TYR A 59 -6.55 -8.74 -15.31
N GLU A 60 -5.70 -8.04 -16.07
CA GLU A 60 -4.39 -7.58 -15.58
C GLU A 60 -4.55 -6.60 -14.42
N LEU A 61 -5.49 -5.67 -14.50
CA LEU A 61 -5.81 -4.74 -13.41
C LEU A 61 -6.38 -5.46 -12.19
N ALA A 62 -7.16 -6.53 -12.36
CA ALA A 62 -7.74 -7.27 -11.25
C ALA A 62 -6.74 -8.21 -10.56
N VAL A 63 -5.81 -8.80 -11.32
CA VAL A 63 -4.84 -9.77 -10.80
C VAL A 63 -3.57 -9.10 -10.30
N ASN A 64 -3.08 -8.09 -11.02
CA ASN A 64 -1.81 -7.41 -10.73
C ASN A 64 -2.00 -5.99 -10.21
N GLY A 65 -3.20 -5.41 -10.33
CA GLY A 65 -3.48 -4.11 -9.76
C GLY A 65 -3.50 -4.18 -8.24
N TYR A 66 -2.87 -3.20 -7.62
CA TYR A 66 -2.97 -2.99 -6.18
C TYR A 66 -4.08 -1.99 -5.90
N VAL A 67 -4.87 -2.25 -4.86
CA VAL A 67 -5.62 -1.18 -4.19
C VAL A 67 -4.62 -0.53 -3.24
N ARG A 68 -4.20 0.72 -3.51
CA ARG A 68 -3.38 1.43 -2.52
C ARG A 68 -4.27 1.63 -1.29
N GLU A 69 -3.89 1.05 -0.16
CA GLU A 69 -4.35 1.54 1.12
C GLU A 69 -4.02 3.03 1.17
N ALA A 70 -5.03 3.86 1.45
CA ALA A 70 -4.92 5.32 1.28
C ALA A 70 -3.76 5.95 2.07
N MET A 71 -3.28 5.26 3.10
CA MET A 71 -2.03 5.45 3.86
C MET A 71 -2.11 4.41 4.98
N SER A 72 -1.01 3.73 5.33
CA SER A 72 -1.08 2.80 6.46
C SER A 72 -1.40 3.59 7.74
N LYS A 73 -2.06 2.95 8.73
CA LYS A 73 -2.35 3.62 10.01
C LYS A 73 -1.09 4.12 10.69
N GLU A 74 0.01 3.40 10.52
CA GLU A 74 1.34 3.74 11.02
C GLU A 74 1.89 4.99 10.32
N ASP A 75 1.87 5.05 9.00
CA ASP A 75 2.29 6.24 8.24
C ASP A 75 1.46 7.48 8.59
N ALA A 76 0.15 7.29 8.79
CA ALA A 76 -0.76 8.34 9.22
C ALA A 76 -0.44 8.85 10.63
N ALA A 77 -0.05 7.95 11.55
CA ALA A 77 0.38 8.32 12.89
C ALA A 77 1.72 9.07 12.85
N ASN A 78 2.68 8.58 12.06
CA ASN A 78 3.99 9.20 11.88
C ASN A 78 3.89 10.62 11.32
N LEU A 79 3.04 10.84 10.30
CA LEU A 79 2.80 12.18 9.74
C LEU A 79 2.14 13.14 10.73
N ARG A 80 1.23 12.64 11.57
CA ARG A 80 0.61 13.46 12.63
C ARG A 80 1.64 13.86 13.68
N SER A 81 2.50 12.93 14.11
CA SER A 81 3.61 13.21 15.04
C SER A 81 4.59 14.22 14.44
N LEU A 82 4.96 14.06 13.16
CA LEU A 82 5.85 14.98 12.46
C LEU A 82 5.26 16.40 12.37
N SER A 83 3.97 16.50 12.05
CA SER A 83 3.26 17.78 12.04
C SER A 83 3.24 18.44 13.42
N GLY A 84 3.05 17.65 14.48
CA GLY A 84 3.16 18.13 15.87
C GLY A 84 4.54 18.67 16.19
N MET A 85 5.60 17.95 15.82
CA MET A 85 6.99 18.40 16.01
C MET A 85 7.31 19.69 15.24
N ALA A 86 6.88 19.78 13.97
CA ALA A 86 7.06 20.99 13.16
C ALA A 86 6.32 22.20 13.76
N ASN A 87 5.13 21.99 14.29
CA ASN A 87 4.38 23.05 14.97
C ASN A 87 5.08 23.50 16.26
N ASN A 88 5.58 22.55 17.07
CA ASN A 88 6.35 22.88 18.27
C ASN A 88 7.60 23.72 17.93
N LEU A 89 8.31 23.34 16.86
CA LEU A 89 9.47 24.09 16.39
C LEU A 89 9.10 25.51 15.94
N ASN A 90 7.97 25.67 15.22
CA ASN A 90 7.48 26.98 14.80
C ASN A 90 7.11 27.87 15.99
N GLN A 91 6.50 27.30 17.03
CA GLN A 91 6.17 28.05 18.25
C GLN A 91 7.43 28.54 18.96
N LEU A 92 8.44 27.67 19.11
CA LEU A 92 9.73 28.06 19.71
C LEU A 92 10.45 29.14 18.90
N ALA A 93 10.45 29.04 17.58
CA ALA A 93 11.06 30.05 16.71
C ALA A 93 10.35 31.40 16.82
N HIS A 94 9.01 31.39 16.84
CA HIS A 94 8.21 32.59 17.01
C HIS A 94 8.44 33.25 18.38
N GLU A 95 8.47 32.46 19.44
CA GLU A 95 8.71 32.96 20.79
C GLU A 95 10.11 33.50 20.98
N ALA A 96 11.12 32.90 20.34
CA ALA A 96 12.50 33.37 20.41
C ALA A 96 12.64 34.72 19.71
N HIS A 97 11.90 34.92 18.62
CA HIS A 97 11.80 36.19 17.93
C HIS A 97 11.08 37.27 18.77
N VAL A 98 10.00 36.91 19.48
CA VAL A 98 9.21 37.88 20.27
C VAL A 98 9.85 38.24 21.62
N HIS A 99 10.43 37.27 22.32
CA HIS A 99 10.87 37.42 23.71
C HIS A 99 12.39 37.37 23.93
N HIS A 100 13.17 37.35 22.85
CA HIS A 100 14.61 37.07 22.83
C HIS A 100 14.97 35.63 23.24
N PHE A 101 16.08 35.13 22.70
CA PHE A 101 16.52 33.74 22.83
C PHE A 101 16.68 33.25 24.28
N SER A 102 17.16 34.12 25.18
CA SER A 102 17.42 33.80 26.59
C SER A 102 16.15 33.44 27.37
N PHE A 103 14.99 33.98 27.00
CA PHE A 103 13.72 33.62 27.61
C PHE A 103 13.24 32.24 27.15
N VAL A 104 13.41 31.92 25.86
CA VAL A 104 13.00 30.63 25.30
C VAL A 104 13.86 29.50 25.82
N GLU A 105 15.17 29.69 25.93
CA GLU A 105 16.09 28.71 26.51
C GLU A 105 15.65 28.27 27.92
N LYS A 106 15.37 29.23 28.80
CA LYS A 106 14.91 28.96 30.17
C LYS A 106 13.61 28.14 30.17
N ARG A 107 12.68 28.48 29.28
CA ARG A 107 11.38 27.82 29.17
C ARG A 107 11.46 26.41 28.60
N VAL A 108 12.33 26.19 27.62
CA VAL A 108 12.61 24.86 27.04
C VAL A 108 13.21 23.94 28.10
N LEU A 109 14.18 24.43 28.89
CA LEU A 109 14.79 23.67 29.98
C LEU A 109 13.77 23.29 31.06
N GLU A 110 12.91 24.23 31.47
CA GLU A 110 11.83 23.97 32.44
C GLU A 110 10.85 22.91 31.92
N LEU A 111 10.43 23.03 30.66
CA LEU A 111 9.49 22.09 30.06
C LEU A 111 10.12 20.70 29.87
N ALA A 112 11.39 20.63 29.49
CA ALA A 112 12.13 19.38 29.37
C ALA A 112 12.23 18.66 30.73
N GLY A 113 12.52 19.39 31.81
CA GLY A 113 12.51 18.83 33.17
C GLY A 113 11.13 18.28 33.57
N ARG A 114 10.05 18.99 33.24
CA ARG A 114 8.68 18.51 33.51
C ARG A 114 8.32 17.26 32.70
N ILE A 115 8.79 17.16 31.45
CA ILE A 115 8.62 15.96 30.63
C ILE A 115 9.37 14.79 31.26
N ASP A 116 10.61 14.99 31.69
CA ASP A 116 11.42 13.97 32.36
C ASP A 116 10.74 13.43 33.63
N GLU A 117 10.21 14.31 34.47
CA GLU A 117 9.43 13.91 35.65
C GLU A 117 8.22 13.04 35.30
N VAL A 118 7.47 13.40 34.24
CA VAL A 118 6.32 12.61 33.78
C VAL A 118 6.76 11.26 33.24
N LEU A 119 7.86 11.20 32.47
CA LEU A 119 8.40 9.96 31.94
C LEU A 119 8.88 9.01 33.05
N VAL A 120 9.59 9.53 34.06
CA VAL A 120 10.02 8.76 35.24
C VAL A 120 8.81 8.20 36.00
N ARG A 121 7.73 8.99 36.16
CA ARG A 121 6.49 8.52 36.79
C ARG A 121 5.80 7.43 35.99
N LEU A 122 5.77 7.54 34.66
CA LEU A 122 5.17 6.52 33.78
C LEU A 122 6.00 5.24 33.69
N GLY A 123 7.34 5.34 33.73
CA GLY A 123 8.24 4.19 33.69
C GLY A 123 8.36 3.42 35.01
N ASN A 124 8.00 4.06 36.14
CA ASN A 124 7.95 3.46 37.47
C ASN A 124 6.55 2.92 37.83
N SER A 125 5.59 2.94 36.89
CA SER A 125 4.21 2.48 37.07
C SER A 125 3.94 1.20 36.29
#